data_AF-A0A7J4N2J4-F1
#
_entry.id   AF-A0A7J4N2J4-F1
#
_cell.length_a   1.000
_cell.length_b   1.000
_cell.length_c   1.000
_cell.angle_alpha   90.00
_cell.angle_beta   90.00
_cell.angle_gamma   90.00
#
_symmetry.space_group_name_H-M   'P 1'
#
loop_
_entity.id
_entity.type
_entity.pdbx_description
1 polymer ?
#
loop_
_entity_poly.entity_id
_entity_poly.type
_entity_poly.pdbx_seq_one_letter_code
_entity_poly.pdbx_strand_id
1 'polypeptide(L)'
;MERVSLLFQLILISLGAWWLFSSFGSESSPLYRYVPVLILFSSALLLQDLVEFGPTERMRISTACCIAWPLLLAIASVNRDEGNMTAVLTLVLVSVILYYTSRSILGYDVKTRRWRGMMTTIGFTLAIPVVLGSNLASLLIMSIAASFTTIPILFTKDGLEEERRDFSEQLKDAERHILGLQSGNTLMQQPNSLLKMAREQGWKNPERGTELISEAKREATRIASFVSDVEEIREQSEISVNKAEKVTGFPGRPRKIFQDALTELENGSLRASESRFRMAKSEAEMIESNWQNAIEAIDEAEKAISDAQGHLVQGLQSTLNEAKKAMEDENPQYALAIVSEIPSQMDDVEGLMLQARKSLEEAKREASSYDSITIGDLNKRLEDANEALDSGNASLAIGLSEGVTRSIRKESEAKTTVQRSLRQVKSIEDRIPVGETGSEWNRRLDEAKLSADAGKWIEAAECLSALAEELDDFHSRVEEAREMLEFLDGDWIKLRKRLESSGYGADNKDRISTEGYLAAANRALSEGQIDDCLESLGEADSSMEVLRRLV
;
A
#
# COMPACT_ATOMS: atom_id res chain seq x y z
N MET A 1 35.36 15.60 66.33
CA MET A 1 34.82 14.42 67.05
C MET A 1 35.86 13.31 67.13
N GLU A 2 36.44 12.86 66.02
CA GLU A 2 37.45 11.79 65.99
C GLU A 2 38.66 12.05 66.91
N ARG A 3 39.29 13.25 66.85
CA ARG A 3 40.43 13.58 67.72
C ARG A 3 40.08 13.57 69.21
N VAL A 4 38.84 13.92 69.56
CA VAL A 4 38.34 13.90 70.95
C VAL A 4 38.06 12.46 71.39
N SER A 5 37.48 11.64 70.52
CA SER A 5 37.25 10.21 70.77
C SER A 5 38.57 9.44 70.95
N LEU A 6 39.57 9.69 70.10
CA LEU A 6 40.90 9.10 70.25
C LEU A 6 41.56 9.47 71.58
N LEU A 7 41.41 10.72 72.02
CA LEU A 7 41.89 11.14 73.35
C LEU A 7 41.18 10.38 74.47
N PHE A 8 39.86 10.27 74.44
CA PHE A 8 39.10 9.51 75.43
C PHE A 8 39.41 8.00 75.40
N GLN A 9 39.64 7.43 74.22
CA GLN A 9 40.04 6.04 74.06
C GLN A 9 41.42 5.79 74.69
N LEU A 10 42.40 6.65 74.43
CA LEU A 10 43.72 6.59 75.05
C LEU A 10 43.64 6.77 76.57
N ILE A 11 42.77 7.67 77.05
CA ILE A 11 42.50 7.85 78.48
C ILE A 11 41.95 6.56 79.10
N LEU A 12 40.92 5.95 78.50
CA LEU A 12 40.33 4.69 78.99
C LEU A 12 41.33 3.54 79.01
N ILE A 13 42.16 3.41 77.96
CA ILE A 13 43.22 2.41 77.89
C ILE A 13 44.28 2.68 78.96
N SER A 14 44.69 3.93 79.15
CA SER A 14 45.69 4.30 80.17
C SER A 14 45.17 4.07 81.60
N LEU A 15 43.90 4.37 81.87
CA LEU A 15 43.24 4.09 83.15
C LEU A 15 43.12 2.59 83.40
N GLY A 16 42.76 1.80 82.38
CA GLY A 16 42.71 0.34 82.48
C GLY A 16 44.08 -0.27 82.75
N ALA A 17 45.11 0.21 82.06
CA ALA A 17 46.50 -0.22 82.27
C ALA A 17 47.03 0.21 83.65
N TRP A 18 46.74 1.44 84.08
CA TRP A 18 47.07 1.94 85.42
C TRP A 18 46.43 1.09 86.50
N TRP A 19 45.14 0.80 86.34
CA TRP A 19 44.38 0.03 87.30
C TRP A 19 44.92 -1.42 87.35
N LEU A 20 45.21 -2.04 86.19
CA LEU A 20 45.83 -3.37 86.11
C LEU A 20 47.19 -3.38 86.81
N PHE A 21 48.00 -2.34 86.60
CA PHE A 21 49.31 -2.21 87.23
C PHE A 21 49.20 -2.03 88.75
N SER A 22 48.28 -1.18 89.21
CA SER A 22 48.05 -0.89 90.63
C SER A 22 47.50 -2.07 91.43
N SER A 23 46.90 -3.04 90.73
CA SER A 23 46.34 -4.25 91.34
C SER A 23 47.35 -5.41 91.39
N PHE A 24 48.56 -5.27 90.81
CA PHE A 24 49.62 -6.26 90.99
C PHE A 24 50.09 -6.27 92.45
N GLY A 25 49.99 -7.44 93.09
CA GLY A 25 50.38 -7.64 94.48
C GLY A 25 49.26 -7.50 95.52
N SER A 26 48.01 -7.18 95.12
CA SER A 26 46.87 -7.19 96.05
C SER A 26 46.38 -8.60 96.37
N GLU A 27 45.85 -8.84 97.59
CA GLU A 27 45.22 -10.12 97.96
C GLU A 27 43.76 -10.25 97.49
N SER A 28 43.25 -9.28 96.72
CA SER A 28 41.88 -9.26 96.23
C SER A 28 41.61 -10.39 95.22
N SER A 29 40.37 -10.89 95.18
CA SER A 29 39.99 -11.95 94.25
C SER A 29 40.27 -11.57 92.78
N PRO A 30 40.59 -12.55 91.91
CA PRO A 30 40.86 -12.30 90.49
C PRO A 30 39.73 -11.57 89.75
N LEU A 31 38.49 -11.73 90.20
CA LEU A 31 37.33 -11.03 89.62
C LEU A 31 37.40 -9.53 89.89
N TYR A 32 37.69 -9.13 91.13
CA TYR A 32 37.87 -7.72 91.47
C TYR A 32 39.09 -7.11 90.80
N ARG A 33 40.03 -7.93 90.28
CA ARG A 33 41.20 -7.56 89.47
C ARG A 33 40.85 -7.43 87.97
N TYR A 34 40.32 -8.44 87.31
CA TYR A 34 40.27 -8.37 85.84
C TYR A 34 39.00 -7.72 85.27
N VAL A 35 37.91 -7.65 86.04
CA VAL A 35 36.62 -7.16 85.55
C VAL A 35 36.64 -5.65 85.20
N PRO A 36 37.16 -4.74 86.04
CA PRO A 36 37.18 -3.31 85.70
C PRO A 36 38.05 -3.00 84.47
N VAL A 37 39.16 -3.73 84.29
CA VAL A 37 40.04 -3.60 83.12
C VAL A 37 39.31 -4.02 81.84
N LEU A 38 38.59 -5.15 81.89
CA LEU A 38 37.80 -5.65 80.77
C LEU A 38 36.71 -4.65 80.37
N ILE A 39 36.03 -4.03 81.34
CA ILE A 39 35.01 -2.99 81.10
C ILE A 39 35.65 -1.75 80.45
N LEU A 40 36.80 -1.27 80.94
CA LEU A 40 37.46 -0.09 80.40
C LEU A 40 37.97 -0.31 78.97
N PHE A 41 38.57 -1.47 78.70
CA PHE A 41 39.06 -1.80 77.35
C PHE A 41 37.91 -2.06 76.37
N SER A 42 36.85 -2.75 76.78
CA SER A 42 35.66 -2.94 75.92
C SER A 42 34.95 -1.61 75.63
N SER A 43 34.86 -0.71 76.62
CA SER A 43 34.32 0.65 76.42
C SER A 43 35.19 1.48 75.47
N ALA A 44 36.51 1.33 75.53
CA ALA A 44 37.44 2.02 74.62
C ALA A 44 37.26 1.58 73.16
N LEU A 45 37.01 0.29 72.92
CA LEU A 45 36.73 -0.22 71.57
C LEU A 45 35.39 0.27 71.03
N LEU A 46 34.34 0.29 71.87
CA LEU A 46 33.00 0.74 71.46
C LEU A 46 32.91 2.26 71.27
N LEU A 47 33.86 3.03 71.79
CA LEU A 47 33.88 4.48 71.66
C LEU A 47 34.08 4.92 70.20
N GLN A 48 34.82 4.15 69.40
CA GLN A 48 35.00 4.44 67.97
C GLN A 48 33.72 4.18 67.19
N ASP A 49 33.04 3.05 67.45
CA ASP A 49 31.75 2.72 66.84
C ASP A 49 30.71 3.82 67.12
N LEU A 50 30.75 4.46 68.30
CA LEU A 50 29.81 5.52 68.68
C LEU A 50 30.00 6.82 67.89
N VAL A 51 31.20 7.06 67.35
CA VAL A 51 31.50 8.26 66.54
C VAL A 51 31.06 8.09 65.09
N GLU A 52 31.29 6.91 64.51
CA GLU A 52 30.95 6.62 63.11
C GLU A 52 29.44 6.35 62.93
N PHE A 53 28.80 5.69 63.91
CA PHE A 53 27.35 5.50 64.06
C PHE A 53 26.57 5.13 62.78
N GLY A 54 27.17 4.32 61.90
CA GLY A 54 26.55 3.73 60.72
C GLY A 54 25.68 2.49 61.02
N PRO A 55 25.13 1.82 60.00
CA PRO A 55 24.21 0.70 60.19
C PRO A 55 24.85 -0.51 60.89
N THR A 56 26.11 -0.81 60.59
CA THR A 56 26.89 -1.89 61.22
C THR A 56 27.31 -1.54 62.63
N GLU A 57 27.74 -0.29 62.86
CA GLU A 57 28.21 0.22 64.15
C GLU A 57 27.04 0.31 65.13
N ARG A 58 25.86 0.77 64.68
CA ARG A 58 24.61 0.77 65.47
C ARG A 58 24.24 -0.63 65.96
N MET A 59 24.39 -1.64 65.09
CA MET A 59 24.11 -3.02 65.45
C MET A 59 25.10 -3.50 66.53
N ARG A 60 26.41 -3.23 66.38
CA ARG A 60 27.44 -3.59 67.36
C ARG A 60 27.22 -2.93 68.73
N ILE A 61 27.05 -1.61 68.75
CA ILE A 61 26.78 -0.85 69.99
C ILE A 61 25.52 -1.39 70.66
N SER A 62 24.44 -1.59 69.90
CA SER A 62 23.21 -2.08 70.48
C SER A 62 23.33 -3.52 70.99
N THR A 63 24.14 -4.38 70.35
CA THR A 63 24.43 -5.72 70.88
C THR A 63 25.21 -5.66 72.20
N ALA A 64 26.20 -4.77 72.29
CA ALA A 64 26.94 -4.55 73.52
C ALA A 64 26.03 -4.04 74.64
N CYS A 65 25.13 -3.09 74.36
CA CYS A 65 24.12 -2.62 75.31
C CYS A 65 23.23 -3.78 75.79
N CYS A 66 22.74 -4.64 74.88
CA CYS A 66 21.89 -5.80 75.22
C CYS A 66 22.56 -6.77 76.19
N ILE A 67 23.88 -6.97 76.06
CA ILE A 67 24.65 -7.89 76.90
C ILE A 67 25.04 -7.22 78.23
N ALA A 68 25.36 -5.92 78.20
CA ALA A 68 25.89 -5.20 79.35
C ALA A 68 24.82 -4.83 80.39
N TRP A 69 23.61 -4.45 79.97
CA TRP A 69 22.58 -4.00 80.92
C TRP A 69 22.15 -5.09 81.92
N PRO A 70 21.90 -6.36 81.53
CA PRO A 70 21.54 -7.41 82.50
C PRO A 70 22.69 -7.71 83.46
N LEU A 71 23.93 -7.63 82.99
CA LEU A 71 25.12 -7.86 83.80
C LEU A 71 25.29 -6.76 84.86
N LEU A 72 25.14 -5.49 84.48
CA LEU A 72 25.21 -4.36 85.42
C LEU A 72 24.06 -4.40 86.43
N LEU A 73 22.86 -4.80 85.99
CA LEU A 73 21.71 -4.99 86.87
C LEU A 73 21.95 -6.10 87.91
N ALA A 74 22.59 -7.20 87.50
CA ALA A 74 22.98 -8.28 88.42
C ALA A 74 24.03 -7.83 89.45
N ILE A 75 25.05 -7.09 89.03
CA ILE A 75 26.05 -6.55 89.96
C ILE A 75 25.39 -5.57 90.94
N ALA A 76 24.47 -4.72 90.47
CA ALA A 76 23.72 -3.80 91.32
C ALA A 76 22.82 -4.53 92.32
N SER A 77 22.16 -5.63 91.92
CA SER A 77 21.25 -6.38 92.78
C SER A 77 21.99 -7.18 93.86
N VAL A 78 23.19 -7.69 93.58
CA VAL A 78 24.02 -8.39 94.57
C VAL A 78 24.58 -7.43 95.62
N ASN A 79 24.99 -6.22 95.22
CA ASN A 79 25.55 -5.21 96.12
C ASN A 79 24.50 -4.37 96.85
N ARG A 80 23.21 -4.72 96.77
CA ARG A 80 22.11 -3.92 97.32
C ARG A 80 22.14 -3.79 98.85
N ASP A 81 22.50 -4.88 99.54
CA ASP A 81 22.33 -4.97 101.00
C ASP A 81 23.61 -4.56 101.77
N GLU A 82 24.80 -4.73 101.17
CA GLU A 82 26.11 -4.45 101.81
C GLU A 82 26.93 -3.35 101.10
N GLY A 83 26.54 -2.94 99.90
CA GLY A 83 27.30 -2.00 99.07
C GLY A 83 26.97 -0.53 99.33
N ASN A 84 27.80 0.35 98.77
CA ASN A 84 27.51 1.79 98.80
C ASN A 84 26.25 2.08 97.97
N MET A 85 25.20 2.60 98.63
CA MET A 85 23.91 2.91 98.02
C MET A 85 24.03 3.83 96.80
N THR A 86 24.97 4.78 96.82
CA THR A 86 25.19 5.67 95.66
C THR A 86 25.73 4.90 94.46
N ALA A 87 26.62 3.92 94.67
CA ALA A 87 27.17 3.09 93.61
C ALA A 87 26.10 2.16 93.01
N VAL A 88 25.26 1.55 93.85
CA VAL A 88 24.14 0.71 93.41
C VAL A 88 23.17 1.52 92.54
N LEU A 89 22.77 2.71 92.99
CA LEU A 89 21.88 3.60 92.22
C LEU A 89 22.49 3.99 90.87
N THR A 90 23.80 4.28 90.81
CA THR A 90 24.46 4.60 89.53
C THR A 90 24.46 3.41 88.56
N LEU A 91 24.70 2.19 89.05
CA LEU A 91 24.69 0.98 88.21
C LEU A 91 23.28 0.69 87.67
N VAL A 92 22.25 0.86 88.49
CA VAL A 92 20.85 0.74 88.04
C VAL A 92 20.53 1.79 86.97
N LEU A 93 20.93 3.05 87.17
CA LEU A 93 20.70 4.12 86.20
C LEU A 93 21.39 3.83 84.86
N VAL A 94 22.65 3.40 84.88
CA VAL A 94 23.39 3.02 83.66
C VAL A 94 22.73 1.83 82.97
N SER A 95 22.31 0.81 83.73
CA SER A 95 21.56 -0.33 83.18
C SER A 95 20.27 0.10 82.48
N VAL A 96 19.51 1.04 83.05
CA VAL A 96 18.28 1.56 82.44
C VAL A 96 18.58 2.32 81.14
N ILE A 97 19.64 3.12 81.09
CA ILE A 97 20.06 3.83 79.88
C ILE A 97 20.47 2.84 78.77
N LEU A 98 21.24 1.81 79.11
CA LEU A 98 21.66 0.77 78.15
C LEU A 98 20.46 -0.04 77.64
N TYR A 99 19.49 -0.34 78.50
CA TYR A 99 18.23 -0.95 78.08
C TYR A 99 17.47 -0.04 77.10
N TYR A 100 17.31 1.25 77.42
CA TYR A 100 16.56 2.19 76.59
C TYR A 100 17.24 2.41 75.22
N THR A 101 18.56 2.54 75.20
CA THR A 101 19.34 2.71 73.96
C THR A 101 19.30 1.45 73.08
N SER A 102 19.39 0.25 73.68
CA SER A 102 19.18 -0.99 72.90
C SER A 102 17.77 -1.10 72.35
N ARG A 103 16.77 -0.58 73.09
CA ARG A 103 15.37 -0.57 72.68
C ARG A 103 15.12 0.36 71.51
N SER A 104 15.70 1.57 71.53
CA SER A 104 15.51 2.56 70.47
C SER A 104 16.20 2.14 69.17
N ILE A 105 17.40 1.55 69.23
CA ILE A 105 18.15 1.16 68.03
C ILE A 105 17.59 -0.11 67.39
N LEU A 106 17.28 -1.16 68.17
CA LEU A 106 16.78 -2.45 67.66
C LEU A 106 15.25 -2.60 67.79
N GLY A 107 14.51 -1.51 67.76
CA GLY A 107 13.06 -1.49 67.99
C GLY A 107 12.18 -1.61 66.75
N TYR A 108 12.72 -1.33 65.56
CA TYR A 108 11.92 -1.01 64.36
C TYR A 108 11.37 -2.23 63.60
N ASP A 109 12.20 -3.24 63.32
CA ASP A 109 11.82 -4.41 62.51
C ASP A 109 11.65 -5.65 63.40
N VAL A 110 10.87 -6.65 62.96
CA VAL A 110 10.73 -7.93 63.66
C VAL A 110 12.07 -8.66 63.75
N LYS A 111 12.90 -8.61 62.69
CA LYS A 111 14.23 -9.24 62.71
C LYS A 111 15.15 -8.59 63.73
N THR A 112 15.15 -7.26 63.80
CA THR A 112 15.99 -6.51 64.75
C THR A 112 15.48 -6.65 66.19
N ARG A 113 14.16 -6.73 66.38
CA ARG A 113 13.55 -7.09 67.68
C ARG A 113 13.99 -8.48 68.12
N ARG A 114 13.83 -9.51 67.29
CA ARG A 114 14.27 -10.89 67.62
C ARG A 114 15.76 -10.95 67.95
N TRP A 115 16.60 -10.25 67.19
CA TRP A 115 18.03 -10.12 67.46
C TRP A 115 18.31 -9.49 68.84
N ARG A 116 17.57 -8.42 69.20
CA ARG A 116 17.63 -7.81 70.54
C ARG A 116 17.32 -8.85 71.62
N GLY A 117 16.22 -9.59 71.47
CA GLY A 117 15.81 -10.64 72.40
C GLY A 117 16.88 -11.71 72.60
N MET A 118 17.49 -12.18 71.51
CA MET A 118 18.56 -13.18 71.55
C MET A 118 19.86 -12.66 72.19
N MET A 119 20.21 -11.40 72.00
CA MET A 119 21.40 -10.84 72.65
C MET A 119 21.15 -10.52 74.13
N THR A 120 19.93 -10.13 74.50
CA THR A 120 19.57 -9.96 75.91
C THR A 120 19.53 -11.28 76.67
N THR A 121 19.10 -12.41 76.06
CA THR A 121 19.19 -13.72 76.71
C THR A 121 20.64 -14.06 77.04
N ILE A 122 21.57 -13.83 76.11
CA ILE A 122 23.01 -14.04 76.33
C ILE A 122 23.50 -13.18 77.51
N GLY A 123 23.10 -11.91 77.57
CA GLY A 123 23.40 -11.03 78.71
C GLY A 123 22.89 -11.58 80.05
N PHE A 124 21.66 -12.08 80.09
CA PHE A 124 21.10 -12.73 81.28
C PHE A 124 21.85 -14.02 81.64
N THR A 125 22.24 -14.84 80.67
CA THR A 125 23.04 -16.06 80.90
C THR A 125 24.38 -15.73 81.54
N LEU A 126 25.07 -14.68 81.05
CA LEU A 126 26.33 -14.21 81.64
C LEU A 126 26.15 -13.60 83.03
N ALA A 127 24.96 -13.12 83.37
CA ALA A 127 24.64 -12.58 84.68
C ALA A 127 24.35 -13.66 85.74
N ILE A 128 24.00 -14.90 85.35
CA ILE A 128 23.66 -15.99 86.29
C ILE A 128 24.76 -16.26 87.33
N PRO A 129 26.05 -16.43 86.95
CA PRO A 129 27.10 -16.74 87.92
C PRO A 129 27.30 -15.65 88.99
N VAL A 130 27.02 -14.39 88.65
CA VAL A 130 27.13 -13.25 89.57
C VAL A 130 26.08 -13.34 90.68
N VAL A 131 24.88 -13.85 90.36
CA VAL A 131 23.73 -13.87 91.28
C VAL A 131 23.58 -15.21 91.99
N LEU A 132 24.16 -16.30 91.47
CA LEU A 132 23.99 -17.67 91.98
C LEU A 132 24.43 -17.87 93.45
N GLY A 133 25.33 -17.01 93.95
CA GLY A 133 25.82 -17.02 95.33
C GLY A 133 25.18 -15.98 96.26
N SER A 134 24.11 -15.31 95.83
CA SER A 134 23.50 -14.15 96.52
C SER A 134 22.09 -14.44 97.09
N ASN A 135 21.45 -13.42 97.66
CA ASN A 135 20.11 -13.51 98.24
C ASN A 135 19.03 -13.90 97.22
N LEU A 136 18.02 -14.67 97.66
CA LEU A 136 16.88 -15.10 96.84
C LEU A 136 16.16 -13.93 96.14
N ALA A 137 16.14 -12.76 96.79
CA ALA A 137 15.57 -11.54 96.22
C ALA A 137 16.28 -11.10 94.90
N SER A 138 17.61 -11.24 94.81
CA SER A 138 18.38 -10.84 93.65
C SER A 138 18.16 -11.79 92.46
N LEU A 139 17.98 -13.09 92.73
CA LEU A 139 17.55 -14.07 91.74
C LEU A 139 16.15 -13.73 91.20
N LEU A 140 15.19 -13.42 92.08
CA LEU A 140 13.83 -13.07 91.68
C LEU A 140 13.78 -11.79 90.82
N ILE A 141 14.54 -10.75 91.17
CA ILE A 141 14.62 -9.50 90.40
C ILE A 141 15.12 -9.79 88.98
N MET A 142 16.15 -10.62 88.83
CA MET A 142 16.70 -10.99 87.52
C MET A 142 15.76 -11.87 86.70
N SER A 143 15.08 -12.84 87.33
CA SER A 143 14.09 -13.69 86.66
C SER A 143 12.89 -12.88 86.14
N ILE A 144 12.40 -11.92 86.94
CA ILE A 144 11.32 -11.01 86.53
C ILE A 144 11.79 -10.14 85.37
N ALA A 145 12.97 -9.52 85.47
CA ALA A 145 13.53 -8.69 84.41
C ALA A 145 13.72 -9.47 83.10
N ALA A 146 14.23 -10.71 83.16
CA ALA A 146 14.40 -11.57 81.99
C ALA A 146 13.07 -11.94 81.33
N SER A 147 12.05 -12.27 82.13
CA SER A 147 10.73 -12.62 81.62
C SER A 147 10.07 -11.47 80.85
N PHE A 148 10.06 -10.26 81.44
CA PHE A 148 9.42 -9.10 80.81
C PHE A 148 10.17 -8.56 79.59
N THR A 149 11.50 -8.67 79.57
CA THR A 149 12.29 -8.07 78.49
C THR A 149 12.55 -9.01 77.33
N THR A 150 12.56 -10.33 77.54
CA THR A 150 13.05 -11.27 76.51
C THR A 150 11.95 -12.09 75.85
N ILE A 151 11.01 -12.61 76.65
CA ILE A 151 9.95 -13.51 76.16
C ILE A 151 9.05 -12.82 75.13
N PRO A 152 8.50 -11.60 75.37
CA PRO A 152 7.60 -10.97 74.41
C PRO A 152 8.26 -10.67 73.06
N ILE A 153 9.58 -10.48 73.05
CA ILE A 153 10.36 -10.09 71.88
C ILE A 153 10.65 -11.28 70.96
N LEU A 154 10.95 -12.46 71.53
CA LEU A 154 11.25 -13.65 70.74
C LEU A 154 10.02 -14.16 69.99
N PHE A 155 8.83 -13.94 70.55
CA PHE A 155 7.55 -14.34 69.95
C PHE A 155 6.89 -13.26 69.08
N THR A 156 7.57 -12.16 68.75
CA THR A 156 6.99 -11.16 67.84
C THR A 156 6.78 -11.75 66.45
N LYS A 157 5.52 -11.71 65.98
CA LYS A 157 5.11 -12.08 64.63
C LYS A 157 5.32 -10.91 63.66
N ASP A 158 5.48 -11.23 62.37
CA ASP A 158 5.65 -10.28 61.26
C ASP A 158 4.32 -9.71 60.73
N GLY A 159 3.19 -10.27 61.15
CA GLY A 159 1.85 -9.77 60.81
C GLY A 159 1.32 -10.25 59.46
N LEU A 160 2.14 -10.94 58.66
CA LEU A 160 1.82 -11.35 57.28
C LEU A 160 1.36 -12.82 57.16
N GLU A 161 1.02 -13.47 58.27
CA GLU A 161 0.63 -14.90 58.29
C GLU A 161 -0.64 -15.15 57.47
N GLU A 162 -1.63 -14.27 57.60
CA GLU A 162 -2.91 -14.38 56.89
C GLU A 162 -2.73 -14.14 55.39
N GLU A 163 -1.96 -13.13 55.01
CA GLU A 163 -1.65 -12.82 53.61
C GLU A 163 -0.87 -13.96 52.93
N ARG A 164 0.08 -14.60 53.62
CA ARG A 164 0.79 -15.77 53.08
C ARG A 164 -0.12 -16.97 52.89
N ARG A 165 -1.08 -17.16 53.80
CA ARG A 165 -2.08 -18.24 53.69
C ARG A 165 -2.97 -18.00 52.47
N ASP A 166 -3.53 -16.80 52.35
CA ASP A 166 -4.38 -16.39 51.21
C ASP A 166 -3.61 -16.50 49.88
N PHE A 167 -2.39 -15.96 49.80
CA PHE A 167 -1.50 -16.14 48.66
C PHE A 167 -1.31 -17.62 48.29
N SER A 168 -1.05 -18.49 49.27
CA SER A 168 -0.82 -19.92 49.01
C SER A 168 -2.05 -20.65 48.49
N GLU A 169 -3.25 -20.21 48.89
CA GLU A 169 -4.51 -20.76 48.41
C GLU A 169 -4.80 -20.27 46.99
N GLN A 170 -4.63 -18.97 46.74
CA GLN A 170 -4.78 -18.38 45.41
C GLN A 170 -3.78 -18.96 44.40
N LEU A 171 -2.53 -19.22 44.80
CA LEU A 171 -1.53 -19.85 43.94
C LEU A 171 -1.96 -21.25 43.52
N LYS A 172 -2.43 -22.07 44.47
CA LYS A 172 -2.92 -23.43 44.18
C LYS A 172 -4.14 -23.42 43.27
N ASP A 173 -5.07 -22.50 43.51
CA ASP A 173 -6.25 -22.33 42.67
C ASP A 173 -5.86 -21.93 41.23
N ALA A 174 -4.95 -20.97 41.09
CA ALA A 174 -4.46 -20.52 39.80
C ALA A 174 -3.70 -21.61 39.03
N GLU A 175 -2.85 -22.37 39.72
CA GLU A 175 -2.14 -23.52 39.15
C GLU A 175 -3.11 -24.58 38.64
N ARG A 176 -4.15 -24.94 39.42
CA ARG A 176 -5.19 -25.89 38.98
C ARG A 176 -5.97 -25.37 37.78
N HIS A 177 -6.35 -24.09 37.79
CA HIS A 177 -7.08 -23.47 36.70
C HIS A 177 -6.28 -23.49 35.40
N ILE A 178 -5.02 -23.07 35.43
CA ILE A 178 -4.14 -23.04 34.26
C ILE A 178 -3.83 -24.46 33.77
N LEU A 179 -3.63 -25.44 34.68
CA LEU A 179 -3.50 -26.85 34.31
C LEU A 179 -4.77 -27.40 33.65
N GLY A 180 -5.95 -27.01 34.11
CA GLY A 180 -7.23 -27.40 33.50
C GLY A 180 -7.42 -26.83 32.09
N LEU A 181 -6.89 -25.63 31.82
CA LEU A 181 -6.89 -25.03 30.49
C LEU A 181 -5.78 -25.56 29.57
N GLN A 182 -4.79 -26.28 30.12
CA GLN A 182 -3.68 -26.81 29.35
C GLN A 182 -4.09 -28.10 28.61
N SER A 183 -4.80 -27.93 27.49
CA SER A 183 -5.08 -29.02 26.55
C SER A 183 -3.87 -29.25 25.64
N GLY A 184 -2.88 -30.01 26.10
CA GLY A 184 -1.80 -30.59 25.27
C GLY A 184 -0.77 -29.64 24.63
N ASN A 185 -1.06 -28.34 24.50
CA ASN A 185 -0.28 -27.40 23.68
C ASN A 185 0.55 -26.39 24.50
N THR A 186 1.49 -25.74 23.83
CA THR A 186 2.46 -24.75 24.36
C THR A 186 1.86 -23.38 24.70
N LEU A 187 0.55 -23.20 24.54
CA LEU A 187 -0.15 -21.91 24.63
C LEU A 187 -0.03 -21.22 26.00
N MET A 188 0.14 -21.99 27.08
CA MET A 188 0.14 -21.48 28.46
C MET A 188 1.52 -21.08 29.00
N GLN A 189 2.54 -20.93 28.15
CA GLN A 189 3.90 -20.58 28.58
C GLN A 189 3.98 -19.26 29.37
N GLN A 190 3.29 -18.21 28.92
CA GLN A 190 3.32 -16.90 29.58
C GLN A 190 2.63 -16.93 30.96
N PRO A 191 1.38 -17.43 31.10
CA PRO A 191 0.76 -17.64 32.42
C PRO A 191 1.63 -18.50 33.36
N ASN A 192 2.23 -19.58 32.84
CA ASN A 192 3.11 -20.44 33.64
C ASN A 192 4.38 -19.73 34.13
N SER A 193 4.94 -18.84 33.31
CA SER A 193 6.07 -17.99 33.71
C SER A 193 5.69 -17.03 34.84
N LEU A 194 4.51 -16.39 34.75
CA LEU A 194 3.97 -15.51 35.79
C LEU A 194 3.74 -16.28 37.11
N LEU A 195 3.16 -17.48 37.06
CA LEU A 195 2.98 -18.33 38.24
C LEU A 195 4.31 -18.74 38.88
N LYS A 196 5.34 -19.04 38.06
CA LYS A 196 6.68 -19.34 38.55
C LYS A 196 7.28 -18.13 39.29
N MET A 197 7.18 -16.92 38.73
CA MET A 197 7.62 -15.70 39.40
C MET A 197 6.85 -15.44 40.70
N ALA A 198 5.54 -15.67 40.69
CA ALA A 198 4.70 -15.57 41.88
C ALA A 198 5.18 -16.53 42.98
N ARG A 199 5.54 -17.77 42.63
CA ARG A 199 6.08 -18.77 43.57
C ARG A 199 7.42 -18.33 44.18
N GLU A 200 8.31 -17.75 43.38
CA GLU A 200 9.65 -17.34 43.83
C GLU A 200 9.61 -16.10 44.74
N GLN A 201 8.70 -15.15 44.48
CA GLN A 201 8.66 -13.84 45.14
C GLN A 201 7.54 -13.71 46.18
N GLY A 202 6.41 -14.39 45.99
CA GLY A 202 5.18 -14.20 46.75
C GLY A 202 5.26 -14.60 48.22
N TRP A 203 6.14 -15.53 48.59
CA TRP A 203 6.33 -15.85 50.02
C TRP A 203 6.99 -14.72 50.81
N LYS A 204 7.88 -13.96 50.15
CA LYS A 204 8.58 -12.81 50.73
C LYS A 204 7.70 -11.56 50.70
N ASN A 205 6.93 -11.37 49.62
CA ASN A 205 6.00 -10.27 49.44
C ASN A 205 4.66 -10.82 48.90
N PRO A 206 3.70 -11.12 49.80
CA PRO A 206 2.41 -11.70 49.42
C PRO A 206 1.62 -10.85 48.43
N GLU A 207 1.59 -9.53 48.62
CA GLU A 207 0.88 -8.58 47.75
C GLU A 207 1.38 -8.65 46.30
N ARG A 208 2.70 -8.67 46.08
CA ARG A 208 3.27 -8.82 44.73
C ARG A 208 2.99 -10.21 44.16
N GLY A 209 2.97 -11.24 45.00
CA GLY A 209 2.63 -12.60 44.60
C GLY A 209 1.19 -12.73 44.11
N THR A 210 0.23 -12.13 44.82
CA THR A 210 -1.19 -12.15 44.43
C THR A 210 -1.45 -11.33 43.17
N GLU A 211 -0.74 -10.21 42.98
CA GLU A 211 -0.79 -9.43 41.73
C GLU A 211 -0.35 -10.28 40.52
N LEU A 212 0.80 -10.96 40.61
CA LEU A 212 1.31 -11.84 39.55
C LEU A 212 0.36 -13.02 39.27
N ILE A 213 -0.27 -13.59 40.30
CA ILE A 213 -1.30 -14.62 40.13
C ILE A 213 -2.50 -14.06 39.37
N SER A 214 -2.95 -12.84 39.70
CA SER A 214 -4.08 -12.21 39.04
C SER A 214 -3.79 -11.92 37.55
N GLU A 215 -2.57 -11.50 37.24
CA GLU A 215 -2.10 -11.29 35.86
C GLU A 215 -2.05 -12.61 35.10
N ALA A 216 -1.51 -13.67 35.73
CA ALA A 216 -1.49 -15.01 35.15
C ALA A 216 -2.90 -15.53 34.83
N LYS A 217 -3.86 -15.34 35.74
CA LYS A 217 -5.27 -15.72 35.52
C LYS A 217 -5.88 -14.94 34.37
N ARG A 218 -5.72 -13.61 34.33
CA ARG A 218 -6.24 -12.77 33.23
C ARG A 218 -5.68 -13.18 31.88
N GLU A 219 -4.38 -13.42 31.81
CA GLU A 219 -3.71 -13.86 30.59
C GLU A 219 -4.21 -15.24 30.14
N ALA A 220 -4.34 -16.19 31.08
CA ALA A 220 -4.89 -17.51 30.78
C ALA A 220 -6.35 -17.46 30.28
N THR A 221 -7.19 -16.62 30.89
CA THR A 221 -8.58 -16.42 30.45
C THR A 221 -8.64 -15.80 29.04
N ARG A 222 -7.77 -14.83 28.74
CA ARG A 222 -7.68 -14.22 27.41
C ARG A 222 -7.25 -15.23 26.33
N ILE A 223 -6.27 -16.08 26.65
CA ILE A 223 -5.85 -17.15 25.74
C ILE A 223 -6.99 -18.15 25.55
N ALA A 224 -7.69 -18.55 26.61
CA ALA A 224 -8.81 -19.48 26.52
C ALA A 224 -9.97 -18.93 25.67
N SER A 225 -10.31 -17.64 25.82
CA SER A 225 -11.33 -17.02 24.96
C SER A 225 -10.87 -17.01 23.51
N PHE A 226 -9.62 -16.66 23.24
CA PHE A 226 -9.10 -16.63 21.87
C PHE A 226 -9.05 -18.03 21.24
N VAL A 227 -8.71 -19.07 22.00
CA VAL A 227 -8.78 -20.46 21.53
C VAL A 227 -10.22 -20.83 21.16
N SER A 228 -11.20 -20.44 21.97
CA SER A 228 -12.62 -20.67 21.67
C SER A 228 -13.04 -20.00 20.35
N ASP A 229 -12.61 -18.75 20.14
CA ASP A 229 -12.92 -18.00 18.91
C ASP A 229 -12.27 -18.66 17.68
N VAL A 230 -11.02 -19.11 17.80
CA VAL A 230 -10.31 -19.82 16.72
C VAL A 230 -11.00 -21.16 16.41
N GLU A 231 -11.49 -21.86 17.42
CA GLU A 231 -12.19 -23.13 17.23
C GLU A 231 -13.52 -22.94 16.50
N GLU A 232 -14.28 -21.88 16.81
CA GLU A 232 -15.48 -21.52 16.05
C GLU A 232 -15.15 -21.22 14.58
N ILE A 233 -14.08 -20.44 14.34
CA ILE A 233 -13.62 -20.12 12.98
C ILE A 233 -13.18 -21.39 12.24
N ARG A 234 -12.50 -22.32 12.92
CA ARG A 234 -12.10 -23.61 12.37
C ARG A 234 -13.33 -24.41 11.95
N GLU A 235 -14.34 -24.55 12.81
CA GLU A 235 -15.57 -25.27 12.48
C GLU A 235 -16.30 -24.64 11.28
N GLN A 236 -16.43 -23.32 11.26
CA GLN A 236 -17.03 -22.62 10.13
C GLN A 236 -16.22 -22.80 8.84
N SER A 237 -14.90 -22.72 8.92
CA SER A 237 -14.01 -22.93 7.78
C SER A 237 -14.11 -24.36 7.26
N GLU A 238 -14.22 -25.35 8.14
CA GLU A 238 -14.38 -26.75 7.75
C GLU A 238 -15.70 -26.97 7.00
N ILE A 239 -16.78 -26.35 7.47
CA ILE A 239 -18.08 -26.40 6.79
C ILE A 239 -17.98 -25.81 5.37
N SER A 240 -17.38 -24.62 5.22
CA SER A 240 -17.22 -23.99 3.90
C SER A 240 -16.33 -24.82 2.98
N VAL A 241 -15.20 -25.35 3.47
CA VAL A 241 -14.31 -26.23 2.68
C VAL A 241 -15.05 -27.49 2.23
N ASN A 242 -15.79 -28.15 3.13
CA ASN A 242 -16.59 -29.34 2.78
C ASN A 242 -17.66 -29.03 1.72
N LYS A 243 -18.25 -27.84 1.74
CA LYS A 243 -19.20 -27.42 0.71
C LYS A 243 -18.53 -27.18 -0.63
N ALA A 244 -17.40 -26.48 -0.65
CA ALA A 244 -16.61 -26.28 -1.87
C ALA A 244 -16.17 -27.61 -2.50
N GLU A 245 -15.73 -28.59 -1.69
CA GLU A 245 -15.38 -29.93 -2.16
C GLU A 245 -16.56 -30.71 -2.74
N LYS A 246 -17.77 -30.50 -2.22
CA LYS A 246 -18.99 -31.11 -2.81
C LYS A 246 -19.30 -30.54 -4.17
N VAL A 247 -19.03 -29.25 -4.39
CA VAL A 247 -19.28 -28.56 -5.66
C VAL A 247 -18.20 -28.91 -6.70
N THR A 248 -16.94 -28.98 -6.29
CA THR A 248 -15.81 -29.31 -7.17
C THR A 248 -15.64 -30.80 -7.42
N GLY A 249 -16.00 -31.65 -6.45
CA GLY A 249 -15.85 -33.11 -6.50
C GLY A 249 -14.49 -33.63 -6.05
N PHE A 250 -13.57 -32.78 -5.60
CA PHE A 250 -12.23 -33.17 -5.12
C PHE A 250 -11.70 -32.24 -4.02
N PRO A 251 -10.74 -32.69 -3.19
CA PRO A 251 -10.08 -31.83 -2.20
C PRO A 251 -9.09 -30.88 -2.86
N GLY A 252 -9.49 -29.61 -2.98
CA GLY A 252 -8.71 -28.56 -3.62
C GLY A 252 -7.75 -27.81 -2.69
N ARG A 253 -7.34 -26.62 -3.13
CA ARG A 253 -6.50 -25.65 -2.42
C ARG A 253 -7.09 -25.20 -1.08
N PRO A 254 -8.40 -24.91 -0.91
CA PRO A 254 -8.94 -24.55 0.40
C PRO A 254 -8.68 -25.63 1.47
N ARG A 255 -8.70 -26.91 1.10
CA ARG A 255 -8.41 -28.02 2.01
C ARG A 255 -6.94 -28.02 2.45
N LYS A 256 -6.02 -27.74 1.54
CA LYS A 256 -4.58 -27.64 1.86
C LYS A 256 -4.34 -26.51 2.85
N ILE A 257 -4.91 -25.32 2.61
CA ILE A 257 -4.80 -24.18 3.53
C ILE A 257 -5.41 -24.51 4.89
N PHE A 258 -6.54 -25.22 4.91
CA PHE A 258 -7.17 -25.67 6.15
C PHE A 258 -6.27 -26.63 6.95
N GLN A 259 -5.64 -27.61 6.29
CA GLN A 259 -4.68 -28.53 6.94
C GLN A 259 -3.45 -27.78 7.45
N ASP A 260 -2.94 -26.83 6.69
CA ASP A 260 -1.85 -25.94 7.11
C ASP A 260 -2.26 -25.05 8.30
N ALA A 261 -3.54 -24.73 8.46
CA ALA A 261 -4.03 -24.02 9.63
C ALA A 261 -4.09 -24.92 10.87
N LEU A 262 -4.47 -26.19 10.71
CA LEU A 262 -4.45 -27.19 11.79
C LEU A 262 -3.03 -27.42 12.32
N THR A 263 -2.04 -27.52 11.44
CA THR A 263 -0.64 -27.71 11.87
C THR A 263 -0.11 -26.50 12.65
N GLU A 264 -0.43 -25.27 12.25
CA GLU A 264 -0.07 -24.07 13.02
C GLU A 264 -0.76 -24.02 14.39
N LEU A 265 -2.02 -24.47 14.46
CA LEU A 265 -2.76 -24.56 15.71
C LEU A 265 -2.11 -25.57 16.67
N GLU A 266 -1.73 -26.75 16.16
CA GLU A 266 -0.98 -27.78 16.91
C GLU A 266 0.38 -27.25 17.39
N ASN A 267 1.06 -26.45 16.57
CA ASN A 267 2.32 -25.80 16.93
C ASN A 267 2.15 -24.66 17.96
N GLY A 268 0.92 -24.25 18.27
CA GLY A 268 0.59 -23.21 19.25
C GLY A 268 0.53 -21.79 18.69
N SER A 269 0.50 -21.62 17.37
CA SER A 269 0.46 -20.31 16.69
C SER A 269 -0.97 -19.87 16.39
N LEU A 270 -1.72 -19.45 17.42
CA LEU A 270 -3.16 -19.15 17.32
C LEU A 270 -3.51 -18.09 16.25
N ARG A 271 -2.69 -17.04 16.11
CA ARG A 271 -2.95 -15.99 15.12
C ARG A 271 -2.70 -16.45 13.69
N ALA A 272 -1.65 -17.25 13.48
CA ALA A 272 -1.35 -17.78 12.15
C ALA A 272 -2.43 -18.79 11.74
N SER A 273 -2.86 -19.66 12.65
CA SER A 273 -3.94 -20.61 12.40
C SER A 273 -5.26 -19.88 12.11
N GLU A 274 -5.64 -18.87 12.90
CA GLU A 274 -6.86 -18.09 12.66
C GLU A 274 -6.86 -17.46 11.26
N SER A 275 -5.77 -16.79 10.90
CA SER A 275 -5.64 -16.14 9.58
C SER A 275 -5.78 -17.16 8.45
N ARG A 276 -5.18 -18.35 8.58
CA ARG A 276 -5.27 -19.41 7.57
C ARG A 276 -6.68 -20.03 7.50
N PHE A 277 -7.36 -20.24 8.63
CA PHE A 277 -8.76 -20.69 8.61
C PHE A 277 -9.67 -19.67 7.91
N ARG A 278 -9.50 -18.37 8.19
CA ARG A 278 -10.27 -17.33 7.48
C ARG A 278 -9.99 -17.34 5.98
N MET A 279 -8.73 -17.53 5.57
CA MET A 279 -8.35 -17.63 4.16
C MET A 279 -8.96 -18.86 3.49
N ALA A 280 -8.87 -20.03 4.12
CA ALA A 280 -9.48 -21.27 3.63
C ALA A 280 -11.01 -21.12 3.48
N LYS A 281 -11.68 -20.52 4.46
CA LYS A 281 -13.10 -20.19 4.40
C LYS A 281 -13.43 -19.29 3.22
N SER A 282 -12.70 -18.19 3.05
CA SER A 282 -12.94 -17.22 1.97
C SER A 282 -12.72 -17.82 0.57
N GLU A 283 -11.65 -18.60 0.37
CA GLU A 283 -11.42 -19.28 -0.91
C GLU A 283 -12.50 -20.34 -1.19
N ALA A 284 -12.92 -21.09 -0.16
CA ALA A 284 -14.00 -22.07 -0.28
C ALA A 284 -15.36 -21.44 -0.62
N GLU A 285 -15.72 -20.31 0.02
CA GLU A 285 -16.96 -19.59 -0.26
C GLU A 285 -16.98 -19.02 -1.69
N MET A 286 -15.84 -18.51 -2.18
CA MET A 286 -15.70 -18.06 -3.56
C MET A 286 -15.92 -19.19 -4.57
N ILE A 287 -15.41 -20.39 -4.28
CA ILE A 287 -15.64 -21.58 -5.09
C ILE A 287 -17.12 -21.98 -5.02
N GLU A 288 -17.71 -22.09 -3.83
CA GLU A 288 -19.12 -22.44 -3.64
C GLU A 288 -20.06 -21.52 -4.44
N SER A 289 -19.80 -20.21 -4.46
CA SER A 289 -20.70 -19.25 -5.12
C SER A 289 -20.56 -19.19 -6.64
N ASN A 290 -19.38 -19.52 -7.20
CA ASN A 290 -19.09 -19.24 -8.62
C ASN A 290 -18.85 -20.49 -9.47
N TRP A 291 -18.52 -21.64 -8.88
CA TRP A 291 -18.04 -22.81 -9.64
C TRP A 291 -19.05 -23.33 -10.66
N GLN A 292 -20.31 -23.53 -10.24
CA GLN A 292 -21.35 -24.04 -11.14
C GLN A 292 -21.65 -23.05 -12.27
N ASN A 293 -21.79 -21.77 -11.94
CA ASN A 293 -22.03 -20.72 -12.93
C ASN A 293 -20.86 -20.61 -13.93
N ALA A 294 -19.62 -20.77 -13.46
CA ALA A 294 -18.44 -20.76 -14.31
C ALA A 294 -18.43 -21.94 -15.29
N ILE A 295 -18.80 -23.15 -14.83
CA ILE A 295 -18.92 -24.33 -15.72
C ILE A 295 -20.00 -24.10 -16.77
N GLU A 296 -21.17 -23.62 -16.38
CA GLU A 296 -22.28 -23.36 -17.29
C GLU A 296 -21.90 -22.30 -18.33
N ALA A 297 -21.25 -21.22 -17.92
CA ALA A 297 -20.78 -20.17 -18.81
C ALA A 297 -19.67 -20.65 -19.76
N ILE A 298 -18.77 -21.55 -19.30
CA ILE A 298 -17.76 -22.18 -20.18
C ILE A 298 -18.44 -23.06 -21.23
N ASP A 299 -19.43 -23.87 -20.85
CA ASP A 299 -20.17 -24.73 -21.79
C ASP A 299 -20.97 -23.91 -22.82
N GLU A 300 -21.59 -22.81 -22.38
CA GLU A 300 -22.27 -21.87 -23.26
C GLU A 300 -21.32 -21.19 -24.25
N ALA A 301 -20.17 -20.71 -23.77
CA ALA A 301 -19.14 -20.12 -24.62
C ALA A 301 -18.52 -21.13 -25.59
N GLU A 302 -18.32 -22.38 -25.17
CA GLU A 302 -17.81 -23.46 -26.02
C GLU A 302 -18.80 -23.81 -27.13
N LYS A 303 -20.10 -23.85 -26.83
CA LYS A 303 -21.17 -24.01 -27.83
C LYS A 303 -21.26 -22.83 -28.79
N ALA A 304 -21.11 -21.60 -28.30
CA ALA A 304 -21.12 -20.41 -29.15
C ALA A 304 -19.95 -20.41 -30.16
N ILE A 305 -18.79 -20.92 -29.74
CA ILE A 305 -17.57 -20.93 -30.56
C ILE A 305 -17.47 -22.17 -31.48
N SER A 306 -18.11 -23.30 -31.16
CA SER A 306 -17.81 -24.60 -31.77
C SER A 306 -17.87 -24.63 -33.31
N ASP A 307 -18.79 -23.87 -33.88
CA ASP A 307 -19.09 -23.91 -35.32
C ASP A 307 -18.37 -22.79 -36.10
N ALA A 308 -17.74 -21.85 -35.39
CA ALA A 308 -17.14 -20.66 -35.97
C ALA A 308 -15.63 -20.81 -36.13
N GLN A 309 -15.13 -20.50 -37.32
CA GLN A 309 -13.71 -20.52 -37.67
C GLN A 309 -13.30 -19.15 -38.21
N GLY A 310 -12.06 -18.74 -37.91
CA GLY A 310 -11.48 -17.52 -38.46
C GLY A 310 -10.77 -16.65 -37.42
N HIS A 311 -10.15 -15.58 -37.91
CA HIS A 311 -9.27 -14.73 -37.11
C HIS A 311 -9.97 -14.06 -35.92
N LEU A 312 -11.26 -13.71 -36.05
CA LEU A 312 -12.04 -13.12 -34.96
C LEU A 312 -12.34 -14.11 -33.83
N VAL A 313 -12.55 -15.38 -34.19
CA VAL A 313 -12.87 -16.46 -33.25
C VAL A 313 -11.63 -16.95 -32.51
N GLN A 314 -10.44 -16.87 -33.11
CA GLN A 314 -9.19 -17.29 -32.49
C GLN A 314 -8.88 -16.54 -31.18
N GLY A 315 -9.20 -15.24 -31.12
CA GLY A 315 -9.07 -14.46 -29.89
C GLY A 315 -9.99 -14.98 -28.79
N LEU A 316 -11.26 -15.26 -29.13
CA LEU A 316 -12.26 -15.79 -28.20
C LEU A 316 -11.89 -17.21 -27.71
N GLN A 317 -11.33 -18.05 -28.59
CA GLN A 317 -10.80 -19.37 -28.21
C GLN A 317 -9.64 -19.27 -27.20
N SER A 318 -8.77 -18.27 -27.35
CA SER A 318 -7.71 -18.02 -26.37
C SER A 318 -8.30 -17.65 -25.01
N THR A 319 -9.30 -16.77 -24.98
CA THR A 319 -10.02 -16.39 -23.74
C THR A 319 -10.72 -17.58 -23.10
N LEU A 320 -11.38 -18.43 -23.89
CA LEU A 320 -12.01 -19.66 -23.40
C LEU A 320 -10.98 -20.62 -22.77
N ASN A 321 -9.81 -20.79 -23.40
CA ASN A 321 -8.73 -21.60 -22.85
C ASN A 321 -8.16 -21.01 -21.55
N GLU A 322 -8.07 -19.68 -21.46
CA GLU A 322 -7.66 -18.99 -20.23
C GLU A 322 -8.69 -19.21 -19.10
N ALA A 323 -9.99 -19.19 -19.41
CA ALA A 323 -11.05 -19.51 -18.46
C ALA A 323 -10.96 -20.95 -17.96
N LYS A 324 -10.73 -21.92 -18.86
CA LYS A 324 -10.52 -23.33 -18.51
C LYS A 324 -9.30 -23.49 -17.58
N LYS A 325 -8.18 -22.82 -17.88
CA LYS A 325 -7.00 -22.81 -17.01
C LYS A 325 -7.27 -22.18 -15.65
N ALA A 326 -8.05 -21.10 -15.59
CA ALA A 326 -8.44 -20.48 -14.33
C ALA A 326 -9.30 -21.42 -13.46
N MET A 327 -10.12 -22.29 -14.06
CA MET A 327 -10.84 -23.34 -13.35
C MET A 327 -9.89 -24.41 -12.79
N GLU A 328 -8.84 -24.79 -13.53
CA GLU A 328 -7.79 -25.70 -13.04
C GLU A 328 -7.02 -25.10 -11.85
N ASP A 329 -6.80 -23.77 -11.87
CA ASP A 329 -6.18 -23.01 -10.79
C ASP A 329 -7.15 -22.67 -9.63
N GLU A 330 -8.36 -23.24 -9.63
CA GLU A 330 -9.42 -23.07 -8.64
C GLU A 330 -9.88 -21.60 -8.46
N ASN A 331 -9.92 -20.83 -9.55
CA ASN A 331 -10.40 -19.45 -9.58
C ASN A 331 -11.66 -19.29 -10.47
N PRO A 332 -12.81 -19.86 -10.07
CA PRO A 332 -14.05 -19.80 -10.86
C PRO A 332 -14.60 -18.38 -11.01
N GLN A 333 -14.33 -17.46 -10.07
CA GLN A 333 -14.77 -16.08 -10.21
C GLN A 333 -14.11 -15.38 -11.40
N TYR A 334 -12.80 -15.55 -11.58
CA TYR A 334 -12.09 -15.01 -12.74
C TYR A 334 -12.54 -15.69 -14.03
N ALA A 335 -12.66 -17.03 -14.03
CA ALA A 335 -13.13 -17.79 -15.19
C ALA A 335 -14.51 -17.31 -15.67
N LEU A 336 -15.46 -17.15 -14.74
CA LEU A 336 -16.81 -16.65 -15.04
C LEU A 336 -16.78 -15.24 -15.64
N ALA A 337 -15.96 -14.34 -15.07
CA ALA A 337 -15.91 -12.94 -15.48
C ALA A 337 -15.43 -12.76 -16.93
N ILE A 338 -14.50 -13.59 -17.40
CA ILE A 338 -13.97 -13.48 -18.76
C ILE A 338 -14.81 -14.25 -19.78
N VAL A 339 -15.42 -15.38 -19.38
CA VAL A 339 -16.13 -16.26 -20.31
C VAL A 339 -17.58 -15.83 -20.56
N SER A 340 -18.22 -15.17 -19.59
CA SER A 340 -19.62 -14.73 -19.69
C SER A 340 -19.89 -13.71 -20.79
N GLU A 341 -18.85 -13.00 -21.25
CA GLU A 341 -18.95 -12.01 -22.33
C GLU A 341 -18.82 -12.64 -23.73
N ILE A 342 -18.26 -13.86 -23.82
CA ILE A 342 -17.97 -14.53 -25.11
C ILE A 342 -19.23 -14.72 -25.96
N PRO A 343 -20.39 -15.19 -25.43
CA PRO A 343 -21.59 -15.36 -26.25
C PRO A 343 -22.04 -14.06 -26.93
N SER A 344 -22.06 -12.94 -26.19
CA SER A 344 -22.42 -11.63 -26.75
C SER A 344 -21.43 -11.17 -27.81
N GLN A 345 -20.13 -11.37 -27.58
CA GLN A 345 -19.10 -11.04 -28.57
C GLN A 345 -19.21 -11.92 -29.82
N MET A 346 -19.64 -13.17 -29.66
CA MET A 346 -19.85 -14.09 -30.78
C MET A 346 -21.07 -13.69 -31.62
N ASP A 347 -22.15 -13.21 -31.00
CA ASP A 347 -23.31 -12.65 -31.71
C ASP A 347 -22.90 -11.44 -32.59
N ASP A 348 -22.03 -10.56 -32.08
CA ASP A 348 -21.49 -9.44 -32.84
C ASP A 348 -20.62 -9.91 -34.02
N VAL A 349 -19.80 -10.95 -33.82
CA VAL A 349 -18.99 -11.57 -34.89
C VAL A 349 -19.89 -12.18 -35.96
N GLU A 350 -20.96 -12.90 -35.59
CA GLU A 350 -21.92 -13.46 -36.55
C GLU A 350 -22.62 -12.35 -37.34
N GLY A 351 -23.04 -11.27 -36.67
CA GLY A 351 -23.63 -10.10 -37.30
C GLY A 351 -22.72 -9.45 -38.35
N LEU A 352 -21.43 -9.28 -38.02
CA LEU A 352 -20.42 -8.76 -38.93
C LEU A 352 -20.17 -9.70 -40.11
N MET A 353 -20.08 -11.00 -39.88
CA MET A 353 -19.91 -12.01 -40.93
C MET A 353 -21.11 -12.03 -41.89
N LEU A 354 -22.33 -11.89 -41.36
CA LEU A 354 -23.54 -11.79 -42.16
C LEU A 354 -23.57 -10.50 -43.01
N GLN A 355 -23.12 -9.38 -42.44
CA GLN A 355 -22.95 -8.13 -43.19
C GLN A 355 -21.91 -8.26 -44.31
N ALA A 356 -20.77 -8.90 -44.04
CA ALA A 356 -19.74 -9.15 -45.02
C ALA A 356 -20.24 -10.03 -46.18
N ARG A 357 -20.98 -11.11 -45.86
CA ARG A 357 -21.62 -11.97 -46.87
C ARG A 357 -22.61 -11.19 -47.73
N LYS A 358 -23.46 -10.35 -47.13
CA LYS A 358 -24.40 -9.50 -47.88
C LYS A 358 -23.68 -8.55 -48.84
N SER A 359 -22.62 -7.90 -48.35
CA SER A 359 -21.83 -6.94 -49.15
C SER A 359 -21.15 -7.64 -50.33
N LEU A 360 -20.60 -8.85 -50.12
CA LEU A 360 -20.00 -9.66 -51.17
C LEU A 360 -21.03 -10.10 -52.23
N GLU A 361 -22.21 -10.55 -51.80
CA GLU A 361 -23.30 -10.96 -52.70
C GLU A 361 -23.90 -9.78 -53.49
N GLU A 362 -23.92 -8.59 -52.91
CA GLU A 362 -24.32 -7.36 -53.61
C GLU A 362 -23.27 -6.98 -54.67
N ALA A 363 -21.99 -6.97 -54.30
CA ALA A 363 -20.89 -6.67 -55.21
C ALA A 363 -20.79 -7.69 -56.36
N LYS A 364 -20.97 -8.99 -56.08
CA LYS A 364 -21.05 -10.05 -57.10
C LYS A 364 -22.23 -9.83 -58.06
N ARG A 365 -23.40 -9.45 -57.55
CA ARG A 365 -24.58 -9.15 -58.38
C ARG A 365 -24.35 -7.95 -59.27
N GLU A 366 -23.88 -6.84 -58.73
CA GLU A 366 -23.55 -5.65 -59.51
C GLU A 366 -22.49 -5.97 -60.57
N ALA A 367 -21.41 -6.67 -60.21
CA ALA A 367 -20.35 -7.07 -61.14
C ALA A 367 -20.83 -8.00 -62.26
N SER A 368 -21.72 -8.96 -61.96
CA SER A 368 -22.25 -9.89 -62.97
C SER A 368 -23.09 -9.21 -64.05
N SER A 369 -23.73 -8.10 -63.69
CA SER A 369 -24.52 -7.27 -64.61
C SER A 369 -23.68 -6.21 -65.35
N TYR A 370 -22.41 -6.07 -64.98
CA TYR A 370 -21.52 -5.04 -65.49
C TYR A 370 -20.62 -5.59 -66.60
N ASP A 371 -20.67 -4.97 -67.77
CA ASP A 371 -19.83 -5.34 -68.91
C ASP A 371 -18.82 -4.21 -69.16
N SER A 372 -17.56 -4.45 -68.78
CA SER A 372 -16.43 -3.52 -68.92
C SER A 372 -15.11 -4.26 -69.10
N ILE A 373 -14.12 -3.56 -69.65
CA ILE A 373 -12.73 -4.02 -69.79
C ILE A 373 -12.07 -4.27 -68.43
N THR A 374 -12.51 -3.60 -67.36
CA THR A 374 -11.97 -3.74 -66.00
C THR A 374 -12.49 -4.96 -65.23
N ILE A 375 -13.35 -5.79 -65.85
CA ILE A 375 -14.04 -6.90 -65.17
C ILE A 375 -13.09 -7.95 -64.60
N GLY A 376 -11.90 -8.14 -65.20
CA GLY A 376 -10.88 -9.06 -64.70
C GLY A 376 -10.34 -8.66 -63.33
N ASP A 377 -10.00 -7.39 -63.16
CA ASP A 377 -9.51 -6.85 -61.88
C ASP A 377 -10.59 -6.84 -60.81
N LEU A 378 -11.85 -6.54 -61.19
CA LEU A 378 -12.99 -6.60 -60.28
C LEU A 378 -13.27 -8.03 -59.80
N ASN A 379 -13.21 -9.02 -60.69
CA ASN A 379 -13.39 -10.43 -60.34
C ASN A 379 -12.30 -10.93 -59.40
N LYS A 380 -11.04 -10.53 -59.63
CA LYS A 380 -9.95 -10.87 -58.71
C LYS A 380 -10.18 -10.30 -57.31
N ARG A 381 -10.63 -9.04 -57.20
CA ARG A 381 -10.97 -8.44 -55.90
C ARG A 381 -12.15 -9.14 -55.22
N LEU A 382 -13.12 -9.65 -55.98
CA LEU A 382 -14.23 -10.44 -55.44
C LEU A 382 -13.77 -11.83 -54.97
N GLU A 383 -12.78 -12.43 -55.64
CA GLU A 383 -12.15 -13.68 -55.21
C GLU A 383 -11.37 -13.48 -53.90
N ASP A 384 -10.53 -12.43 -53.84
CA ASP A 384 -9.83 -12.03 -52.61
C ASP A 384 -10.83 -11.74 -51.46
N ALA A 385 -11.96 -11.10 -51.76
CA ALA A 385 -13.02 -10.84 -50.78
C ALA A 385 -13.72 -12.12 -50.31
N ASN A 386 -13.86 -13.12 -51.20
CA ASN A 386 -14.42 -14.42 -50.85
C ASN A 386 -13.45 -15.20 -49.96
N GLU A 387 -12.15 -15.20 -50.26
CA GLU A 387 -11.12 -15.81 -49.42
C GLU A 387 -11.02 -15.12 -48.04
N ALA A 388 -11.13 -13.79 -48.00
CA ALA A 388 -11.20 -13.03 -46.75
C ALA A 388 -12.44 -13.41 -45.91
N LEU A 389 -13.58 -13.66 -46.56
CA LEU A 389 -14.79 -14.12 -45.88
C LEU A 389 -14.63 -15.55 -45.37
N ASP A 390 -14.08 -16.46 -46.17
CA ASP A 390 -13.86 -17.87 -45.80
C ASP A 390 -12.83 -18.01 -44.67
N SER A 391 -11.87 -17.09 -44.56
CA SER A 391 -10.91 -17.00 -43.45
C SER A 391 -11.44 -16.26 -42.21
N GLY A 392 -12.68 -15.79 -42.23
CA GLY A 392 -13.34 -15.10 -41.11
C GLY A 392 -12.86 -13.66 -40.88
N ASN A 393 -12.31 -13.00 -41.90
CA ASN A 393 -11.95 -11.58 -41.87
C ASN A 393 -13.05 -10.72 -42.51
N ALA A 394 -14.14 -10.52 -41.75
CA ALA A 394 -15.32 -9.77 -42.19
C ALA A 394 -14.99 -8.34 -42.68
N SER A 395 -14.12 -7.61 -41.98
CA SER A 395 -13.79 -6.22 -42.32
C SER A 395 -13.08 -6.11 -43.67
N LEU A 396 -12.13 -7.01 -43.95
CA LEU A 396 -11.44 -7.04 -45.24
C LEU A 396 -12.41 -7.42 -46.37
N ALA A 397 -13.26 -8.43 -46.14
CA ALA A 397 -14.27 -8.84 -47.11
C ALA A 397 -15.25 -7.70 -47.45
N ILE A 398 -15.72 -6.94 -46.45
CA ILE A 398 -16.56 -5.75 -46.65
C ILE A 398 -15.81 -4.70 -47.47
N GLY A 399 -14.59 -4.34 -47.06
CA GLY A 399 -13.82 -3.29 -47.71
C GLY A 399 -13.52 -3.57 -49.19
N LEU A 400 -13.18 -4.82 -49.52
CA LEU A 400 -12.96 -5.26 -50.90
C LEU A 400 -14.27 -5.25 -51.71
N SER A 401 -15.37 -5.75 -51.13
CA SER A 401 -16.68 -5.78 -51.79
C SER A 401 -17.22 -4.38 -52.08
N GLU A 402 -17.18 -3.48 -51.09
CA GLU A 402 -17.58 -2.07 -51.27
C GLU A 402 -16.65 -1.32 -52.23
N GLY A 403 -15.36 -1.71 -52.29
CA GLY A 403 -14.41 -1.19 -53.27
C GLY A 403 -14.81 -1.54 -54.70
N VAL A 404 -15.30 -2.76 -54.93
CA VAL A 404 -15.84 -3.21 -56.22
C VAL A 404 -17.09 -2.42 -56.58
N THR A 405 -18.09 -2.36 -55.69
CA THR A 405 -19.33 -1.58 -55.91
C THR A 405 -19.05 -0.11 -56.19
N ARG A 406 -18.14 0.54 -55.45
CA ARG A 406 -17.74 1.93 -55.71
C ARG A 406 -17.09 2.11 -57.07
N SER A 407 -16.24 1.16 -57.48
CA SER A 407 -15.57 1.22 -58.78
C SER A 407 -16.60 1.11 -59.92
N ILE A 408 -17.54 0.17 -59.81
CA ILE A 408 -18.64 -0.02 -60.78
C ILE A 408 -19.51 1.24 -60.87
N ARG A 409 -19.91 1.82 -59.73
CA ARG A 409 -20.71 3.05 -59.70
C ARG A 409 -19.98 4.23 -60.33
N LYS A 410 -18.71 4.45 -59.98
CA LYS A 410 -17.88 5.53 -60.54
C LYS A 410 -17.78 5.40 -62.06
N GLU A 411 -17.53 4.21 -62.57
CA GLU A 411 -17.42 3.96 -64.00
C GLU A 411 -18.78 4.09 -64.73
N SER A 412 -19.88 3.67 -64.09
CA SER A 412 -21.26 3.87 -64.59
C SER A 412 -21.65 5.35 -64.66
N GLU A 413 -21.37 6.13 -63.61
CA GLU A 413 -21.59 7.58 -63.58
C GLU A 413 -20.77 8.29 -64.66
N ALA A 414 -19.49 7.93 -64.81
CA ALA A 414 -18.62 8.43 -65.88
C ALA A 414 -19.20 8.11 -67.26
N LYS A 415 -19.68 6.88 -67.48
CA LYS A 415 -20.34 6.47 -68.72
C LYS A 415 -21.58 7.33 -69.03
N THR A 416 -22.46 7.55 -68.05
CA THR A 416 -23.66 8.38 -68.26
C THR A 416 -23.30 9.84 -68.55
N THR A 417 -22.26 10.37 -67.90
CA THR A 417 -21.75 11.72 -68.10
C THR A 417 -21.18 11.88 -69.50
N VAL A 418 -20.29 10.98 -69.91
CA VAL A 418 -19.72 10.93 -71.27
C VAL A 418 -20.83 10.81 -72.31
N GLN A 419 -21.79 9.91 -72.14
CA GLN A 419 -22.91 9.77 -73.08
C GLN A 419 -23.76 11.04 -73.19
N ARG A 420 -23.97 11.76 -72.08
CA ARG A 420 -24.69 13.05 -72.09
C ARG A 420 -23.89 14.11 -72.83
N SER A 421 -22.60 14.26 -72.53
CA SER A 421 -21.71 15.20 -73.19
C SER A 421 -21.58 14.89 -74.68
N LEU A 422 -21.45 13.61 -75.05
CA LEU A 422 -21.39 13.16 -76.45
C LEU A 422 -22.67 13.45 -77.24
N ARG A 423 -23.86 13.44 -76.61
CA ARG A 423 -25.10 13.86 -77.27
C ARG A 423 -25.13 15.37 -77.58
N GLN A 424 -24.43 16.16 -76.78
CA GLN A 424 -24.33 17.61 -76.92
C GLN A 424 -23.06 18.03 -77.68
N VAL A 425 -22.30 17.08 -78.25
CA VAL A 425 -21.03 17.34 -78.92
C VAL A 425 -21.12 18.40 -80.00
N LYS A 426 -22.20 18.47 -80.76
CA LYS A 426 -22.38 19.55 -81.75
C LYS A 426 -22.30 20.94 -81.13
N SER A 427 -22.88 21.12 -79.94
CA SER A 427 -22.79 22.39 -79.21
C SER A 427 -21.39 22.68 -78.70
N ILE A 428 -20.55 21.66 -78.49
CA ILE A 428 -19.14 21.82 -78.14
C ILE A 428 -18.35 22.14 -79.41
N GLU A 429 -18.59 21.43 -80.51
CA GLU A 429 -17.98 21.64 -81.82
C GLU A 429 -18.26 23.06 -82.36
N ASP A 430 -19.48 23.55 -82.22
CA ASP A 430 -19.89 24.91 -82.63
C ASP A 430 -19.17 26.03 -81.85
N ARG A 431 -18.64 25.70 -80.66
CA ARG A 431 -17.94 26.63 -79.75
C ARG A 431 -16.43 26.67 -80.00
N ILE A 432 -15.88 25.73 -80.77
CA ILE A 432 -14.45 25.66 -81.06
C ILE A 432 -14.05 26.79 -82.03
N PRO A 433 -12.96 27.55 -81.77
CA PRO A 433 -12.50 28.61 -82.65
C PRO A 433 -12.05 28.08 -84.03
N VAL A 434 -12.10 28.93 -85.04
CA VAL A 434 -11.67 28.58 -86.40
C VAL A 434 -10.16 28.81 -86.54
N GLY A 435 -9.41 27.84 -87.06
CA GLY A 435 -7.97 27.99 -87.33
C GLY A 435 -7.11 26.90 -86.68
N GLU A 436 -5.81 27.17 -86.53
CA GLU A 436 -4.83 26.25 -85.95
C GLU A 436 -5.13 25.95 -84.48
N THR A 437 -5.57 26.95 -83.71
CA THR A 437 -6.02 26.80 -82.32
C THR A 437 -7.18 25.80 -82.20
N GLY A 438 -8.17 25.89 -83.08
CA GLY A 438 -9.31 24.97 -83.15
C GLY A 438 -8.95 23.52 -83.47
N SER A 439 -7.84 23.28 -84.17
CA SER A 439 -7.42 21.93 -84.55
C SER A 439 -7.00 21.08 -83.35
N GLU A 440 -6.37 21.70 -82.34
CA GLU A 440 -5.95 21.02 -81.11
C GLU A 440 -7.15 20.64 -80.22
N TRP A 441 -8.15 21.52 -80.13
CA TRP A 441 -9.41 21.22 -79.43
C TRP A 441 -10.17 20.06 -80.07
N ASN A 442 -10.25 20.04 -81.41
CA ASN A 442 -10.85 18.94 -82.14
C ASN A 442 -10.10 17.62 -81.93
N ARG A 443 -8.76 17.66 -81.93
CA ARG A 443 -7.92 16.49 -81.64
C ARG A 443 -8.22 15.88 -80.27
N ARG A 444 -8.28 16.71 -79.21
CA ARG A 444 -8.62 16.27 -77.84
C ARG A 444 -10.05 15.77 -77.71
N LEU A 445 -10.99 16.38 -78.43
CA LEU A 445 -12.37 15.91 -78.50
C LEU A 445 -12.46 14.52 -79.16
N ASP A 446 -11.69 14.29 -80.22
CA ASP A 446 -11.60 13.00 -80.88
C ASP A 446 -10.90 11.94 -80.01
N GLU A 447 -9.88 12.31 -79.24
CA GLU A 447 -9.27 11.42 -78.23
C GLU A 447 -10.27 11.00 -77.15
N ALA A 448 -11.13 11.91 -76.71
CA ALA A 448 -12.20 11.60 -75.76
C ALA A 448 -13.25 10.67 -76.36
N LYS A 449 -13.63 10.86 -77.64
CA LYS A 449 -14.52 9.95 -78.38
C LYS A 449 -13.91 8.56 -78.52
N LEU A 450 -12.63 8.46 -78.91
CA LEU A 450 -11.91 7.19 -79.02
C LEU A 450 -11.82 6.46 -77.67
N SER A 451 -11.59 7.20 -76.59
CA SER A 451 -11.53 6.63 -75.23
C SER A 451 -12.90 6.10 -74.78
N ALA A 452 -13.98 6.79 -75.14
CA ALA A 452 -15.35 6.33 -74.91
C ALA A 452 -15.68 5.07 -75.73
N ASP A 453 -15.30 5.02 -77.01
CA ASP A 453 -15.48 3.86 -77.89
C ASP A 453 -14.67 2.65 -77.42
N ALA A 454 -13.48 2.90 -76.84
CA ALA A 454 -12.65 1.90 -76.19
C ALA A 454 -13.17 1.50 -74.80
N GLY A 455 -14.31 2.01 -74.33
CA GLY A 455 -14.90 1.65 -73.03
C GLY A 455 -14.20 2.23 -71.81
N LYS A 456 -13.28 3.17 -71.98
CA LYS A 456 -12.55 3.84 -70.89
C LYS A 456 -13.30 5.08 -70.39
N TRP A 457 -14.43 4.84 -69.75
CA TRP A 457 -15.40 5.90 -69.42
C TRP A 457 -14.85 6.98 -68.48
N ILE A 458 -14.00 6.61 -67.53
CA ILE A 458 -13.41 7.57 -66.58
C ILE A 458 -12.45 8.52 -67.31
N GLU A 459 -11.53 7.99 -68.11
CA GLU A 459 -10.58 8.79 -68.91
C GLU A 459 -11.34 9.73 -69.88
N ALA A 460 -12.38 9.22 -70.54
CA ALA A 460 -13.22 10.02 -71.43
C ALA A 460 -13.98 11.13 -70.68
N ALA A 461 -14.50 10.86 -69.48
CA ALA A 461 -15.21 11.84 -68.68
C ALA A 461 -14.29 12.98 -68.23
N GLU A 462 -13.09 12.65 -67.76
CA GLU A 462 -12.07 13.63 -67.36
C GLU A 462 -11.63 14.50 -68.54
N CYS A 463 -11.37 13.90 -69.72
CA CYS A 463 -11.02 14.65 -70.92
C CYS A 463 -12.13 15.62 -71.37
N LEU A 464 -13.39 15.17 -71.37
CA LEU A 464 -14.52 16.03 -71.77
C LEU A 464 -14.79 17.15 -70.77
N SER A 465 -14.64 16.88 -69.47
CA SER A 465 -14.80 17.91 -68.43
C SER A 465 -13.72 18.98 -68.54
N ALA A 466 -12.45 18.57 -68.68
CA ALA A 466 -11.34 19.50 -68.85
C ALA A 466 -11.53 20.34 -70.14
N LEU A 467 -11.91 19.70 -71.24
CA LEU A 467 -12.18 20.40 -72.50
C LEU A 467 -13.31 21.43 -72.36
N ALA A 468 -14.39 21.11 -71.64
CA ALA A 468 -15.49 22.04 -71.42
C ALA A 468 -15.08 23.24 -70.55
N GLU A 469 -14.37 22.99 -69.44
CA GLU A 469 -13.89 24.04 -68.52
C GLU A 469 -12.91 24.99 -69.22
N GLU A 470 -11.95 24.46 -69.95
CA GLU A 470 -10.98 25.29 -70.67
C GLU A 470 -11.63 26.04 -71.85
N LEU A 471 -12.68 25.48 -72.48
CA LEU A 471 -13.44 26.18 -73.53
C LEU A 471 -14.31 27.31 -72.96
N ASP A 472 -14.89 27.12 -71.77
CA ASP A 472 -15.61 28.17 -71.04
C ASP A 472 -14.67 29.33 -70.68
N ASP A 473 -13.47 29.05 -70.18
CA ASP A 473 -12.43 30.07 -69.90
C ASP A 473 -12.01 30.80 -71.18
N PHE A 474 -11.74 30.06 -72.25
CA PHE A 474 -11.41 30.63 -73.55
C PHE A 474 -12.49 31.61 -74.04
N HIS A 475 -13.77 31.23 -73.96
CA HIS A 475 -14.87 32.12 -74.36
C HIS A 475 -14.98 33.36 -73.48
N SER A 476 -14.79 33.24 -72.16
CA SER A 476 -14.78 34.40 -71.27
C SER A 476 -13.71 35.40 -71.71
N ARG A 477 -12.50 34.91 -71.99
CA ARG A 477 -11.38 35.74 -72.48
C ARG A 477 -11.67 36.36 -73.85
N VAL A 478 -12.35 35.65 -74.76
CA VAL A 478 -12.78 36.20 -76.05
C VAL A 478 -13.78 37.34 -75.88
N GLU A 479 -14.77 37.20 -74.98
CA GLU A 479 -15.73 38.28 -74.72
C GLU A 479 -15.05 39.49 -74.08
N GLU A 480 -14.13 39.30 -73.12
CA GLU A 480 -13.33 40.39 -72.54
C GLU A 480 -12.50 41.13 -73.61
N ALA A 481 -11.82 40.39 -74.48
CA ALA A 481 -11.07 40.97 -75.60
C ALA A 481 -11.99 41.69 -76.61
N ARG A 482 -13.20 41.19 -76.83
CA ARG A 482 -14.21 41.85 -77.66
C ARG A 482 -14.67 43.16 -77.04
N GLU A 483 -14.99 43.18 -75.75
CA GLU A 483 -15.38 44.41 -75.04
C GLU A 483 -14.26 45.47 -75.11
N MET A 484 -13.00 45.06 -74.95
CA MET A 484 -11.84 45.95 -75.11
C MET A 484 -11.72 46.50 -76.54
N LEU A 485 -11.93 45.65 -77.55
CA LEU A 485 -11.92 46.06 -78.95
C LEU A 485 -13.05 47.05 -79.26
N GLU A 486 -14.28 46.76 -78.84
CA GLU A 486 -15.43 47.65 -79.04
C GLU A 486 -15.25 49.00 -78.35
N PHE A 487 -14.65 49.00 -77.15
CA PHE A 487 -14.30 50.23 -76.44
C PHE A 487 -13.29 51.06 -77.23
N LEU A 488 -12.18 50.45 -77.68
CA LEU A 488 -11.15 51.13 -78.45
C LEU A 488 -11.65 51.61 -79.82
N ASP A 489 -12.45 50.82 -80.53
CA ASP A 489 -13.10 51.22 -81.78
C ASP A 489 -14.05 52.42 -81.56
N GLY A 490 -14.85 52.39 -80.50
CA GLY A 490 -15.75 53.48 -80.13
C GLY A 490 -14.99 54.78 -79.82
N ASP A 491 -13.85 54.67 -79.14
CA ASP A 491 -12.98 55.81 -78.85
C ASP A 491 -12.21 56.29 -80.06
N TRP A 492 -11.80 55.38 -80.95
CA TRP A 492 -11.17 55.71 -82.22
C TRP A 492 -12.09 56.54 -83.10
N ILE A 493 -13.38 56.18 -83.21
CA ILE A 493 -14.37 56.94 -83.98
C ILE A 493 -14.48 58.39 -83.47
N LYS A 494 -14.45 58.60 -82.15
CA LYS A 494 -14.48 59.96 -81.56
C LYS A 494 -13.19 60.71 -81.87
N LEU A 495 -12.04 60.07 -81.69
CA LEU A 495 -10.72 60.67 -81.92
C LEU A 495 -10.51 61.03 -83.39
N ARG A 496 -10.87 60.13 -84.30
CA ARG A 496 -10.85 60.31 -85.76
C ARG A 496 -11.62 61.56 -86.19
N LYS A 497 -12.83 61.78 -85.65
CA LYS A 497 -13.62 63.00 -85.94
C LYS A 497 -12.91 64.28 -85.47
N ARG A 498 -12.25 64.26 -84.31
CA ARG A 498 -11.51 65.44 -83.78
C ARG A 498 -10.24 65.73 -84.59
N LEU A 499 -9.54 64.69 -85.02
CA LEU A 499 -8.38 64.79 -85.91
C LEU A 499 -8.78 65.41 -87.26
N GLU A 500 -9.89 64.97 -87.84
CA GLU A 500 -10.43 65.50 -89.10
C GLU A 500 -10.79 67.00 -88.96
N SER A 501 -11.41 67.42 -87.85
CA SER A 501 -11.68 68.84 -87.60
C SER A 501 -10.42 69.70 -87.37
N SER A 502 -9.32 69.07 -86.96
CA SER A 502 -8.03 69.75 -86.68
C SER A 502 -7.07 69.74 -87.87
N GLY A 503 -7.51 69.25 -89.04
CA GLY A 503 -6.75 69.25 -90.28
C GLY A 503 -5.89 68.01 -90.55
N TYR A 504 -5.96 66.98 -89.70
CA TYR A 504 -5.27 65.71 -89.91
C TYR A 504 -6.18 64.74 -90.71
N GLY A 505 -6.03 64.76 -92.02
CA GLY A 505 -6.81 63.96 -92.97
C GLY A 505 -6.46 62.47 -93.01
N ALA A 506 -7.02 61.74 -94.00
CA ALA A 506 -6.88 60.28 -94.13
C ALA A 506 -5.45 59.82 -94.51
N ASP A 507 -4.60 60.71 -95.04
CA ASP A 507 -3.23 60.40 -95.47
C ASP A 507 -2.20 60.40 -94.32
N ASN A 508 -2.63 60.65 -93.07
CA ASN A 508 -1.74 60.61 -91.92
C ASN A 508 -1.30 59.16 -91.62
N LYS A 509 0.02 58.93 -91.58
CA LYS A 509 0.61 57.60 -91.35
C LYS A 509 0.17 56.97 -90.03
N ASP A 510 0.12 57.75 -88.95
CA ASP A 510 -0.22 57.24 -87.62
C ASP A 510 -1.70 56.83 -87.54
N ARG A 511 -2.56 57.53 -88.30
CA ARG A 511 -3.97 57.16 -88.45
C ARG A 511 -4.14 55.83 -89.20
N ILE A 512 -3.41 55.65 -90.29
CA ILE A 512 -3.41 54.40 -91.07
C ILE A 512 -2.89 53.24 -90.22
N SER A 513 -1.84 53.48 -89.42
CA SER A 513 -1.31 52.49 -88.48
C SER A 513 -2.34 52.10 -87.41
N THR A 514 -3.00 53.06 -86.75
CA THR A 514 -4.07 52.77 -85.78
C THR A 514 -5.22 51.98 -86.41
N GLU A 515 -5.70 52.37 -87.60
CA GLU A 515 -6.74 51.64 -88.32
C GLU A 515 -6.27 50.23 -88.71
N GLY A 516 -4.99 50.08 -89.06
CA GLY A 516 -4.34 48.81 -89.35
C GLY A 516 -4.28 47.88 -88.12
N TYR A 517 -3.93 48.42 -86.95
CA TYR A 517 -3.86 47.69 -85.69
C TYR A 517 -5.23 47.28 -85.17
N LEU A 518 -6.24 48.15 -85.23
CA LEU A 518 -7.62 47.77 -84.89
C LEU A 518 -8.16 46.71 -85.85
N ALA A 519 -7.85 46.81 -87.15
CA ALA A 519 -8.22 45.79 -88.13
C ALA A 519 -7.43 44.47 -87.97
N ALA A 520 -6.22 44.52 -87.41
CA ALA A 520 -5.43 43.34 -87.05
C ALA A 520 -5.97 42.68 -85.79
N ALA A 521 -6.28 43.45 -84.75
CA ALA A 521 -6.94 42.98 -83.53
C ALA A 521 -8.27 42.31 -83.83
N ASN A 522 -9.10 42.92 -84.68
CA ASN A 522 -10.40 42.35 -85.08
C ASN A 522 -10.24 41.03 -85.85
N ARG A 523 -9.20 40.91 -86.70
CA ARG A 523 -8.89 39.66 -87.40
C ARG A 523 -8.40 38.58 -86.42
N ALA A 524 -7.44 38.90 -85.56
CA ALA A 524 -6.92 37.99 -84.54
C ALA A 524 -8.04 37.49 -83.61
N LEU A 525 -8.96 38.37 -83.18
CA LEU A 525 -10.13 38.00 -82.39
C LEU A 525 -11.07 37.06 -83.14
N SER A 526 -11.30 37.30 -84.44
CA SER A 526 -12.15 36.44 -85.27
C SER A 526 -11.56 35.05 -85.53
N GLU A 527 -10.23 34.92 -85.46
CA GLU A 527 -9.47 33.67 -85.59
C GLU A 527 -9.21 33.00 -84.21
N GLY A 528 -9.74 33.59 -83.12
CA GLY A 528 -9.58 33.06 -81.76
C GLY A 528 -8.16 33.19 -81.20
N GLN A 529 -7.32 34.05 -81.78
CA GLN A 529 -5.98 34.37 -81.31
C GLN A 529 -6.06 35.53 -80.31
N ILE A 530 -6.38 35.20 -79.06
CA ILE A 530 -6.62 36.21 -78.01
C ILE A 530 -5.35 37.02 -77.71
N ASP A 531 -4.20 36.37 -77.60
CA ASP A 531 -2.95 37.04 -77.23
C ASP A 531 -2.51 38.02 -78.33
N ASP A 532 -2.57 37.60 -79.60
CA ASP A 532 -2.29 38.46 -80.76
C ASP A 532 -3.30 39.63 -80.89
N CYS A 533 -4.56 39.40 -80.51
CA CYS A 533 -5.58 40.44 -80.42
C CYS A 533 -5.23 41.47 -79.34
N LEU A 534 -4.92 41.04 -78.12
CA LEU A 534 -4.57 41.93 -77.01
C LEU A 534 -3.29 42.73 -77.31
N GLU A 535 -2.29 42.12 -77.95
CA GLU A 535 -1.08 42.82 -78.40
C GLU A 535 -1.43 43.90 -79.42
N SER A 536 -2.22 43.56 -80.45
CA SER A 536 -2.68 44.51 -81.48
C SER A 536 -3.53 45.64 -80.90
N LEU A 537 -4.37 45.38 -79.88
CA LEU A 537 -5.14 46.40 -79.16
C LEU A 537 -4.21 47.33 -78.35
N GLY A 538 -3.16 46.80 -77.73
CA GLY A 538 -2.15 47.60 -77.03
C GLY A 538 -1.37 48.52 -77.97
N GLU A 539 -1.02 48.05 -79.18
CA GLU A 539 -0.40 48.88 -80.22
C GLU A 539 -1.37 49.94 -80.75
N ALA A 540 -2.65 49.58 -80.93
CA ALA A 540 -3.69 50.52 -81.34
C ALA A 540 -3.87 51.66 -80.33
N ASP A 541 -4.02 51.36 -79.03
CA ASP A 541 -4.18 52.36 -77.97
C ASP A 541 -2.95 53.27 -77.85
N SER A 542 -1.74 52.70 -77.93
CA SER A 542 -0.49 53.47 -77.92
C SER A 542 -0.41 54.46 -79.09
N SER A 543 -0.80 54.03 -80.30
CA SER A 543 -0.87 54.89 -81.48
C SER A 543 -1.98 55.95 -81.35
N MET A 544 -3.13 55.60 -80.77
CA MET A 544 -4.22 56.54 -80.47
C MET A 544 -3.80 57.61 -79.46
N GLU A 545 -3.01 57.27 -78.44
CA GLU A 545 -2.45 58.22 -77.48
C GLU A 545 -1.51 59.25 -78.12
N VAL A 546 -0.66 58.80 -79.07
CA VAL A 546 0.17 59.73 -79.85
C VAL A 546 -0.70 60.71 -80.63
N LEU A 547 -1.76 60.22 -81.27
CA LEU A 547 -2.71 61.05 -82.02
C LEU A 547 -3.52 61.99 -81.11
N ARG A 548 -3.89 61.56 -79.89
CA ARG A 548 -4.56 62.39 -78.88
C ARG A 548 -3.72 63.59 -78.47
N ARG A 549 -2.39 63.51 -78.49
CA ARG A 549 -1.51 64.65 -78.15
C ARG A 549 -1.46 65.73 -79.23
N LEU A 550 -1.97 65.45 -80.43
CA LEU A 550 -1.98 66.38 -81.56
C LEU A 550 -3.26 67.23 -81.63
N VAL A 551 -4.28 66.91 -80.84
CA VAL A 551 -5.63 67.54 -80.85
C VAL A 551 -6.10 67.79 -79.43
#